data_AF-A0A965SQT5-F1
#
_entry.id   AF-A0A965SQT5-F1
#
_cell.length_a   1.000
_cell.length_b   1.000
_cell.length_c   1.000
_cell.angle_alpha   90.00
_cell.angle_beta   90.00
_cell.angle_gamma   90.00
#
_symmetry.space_group_name_H-M   'P 1'
#
loop_
_entity.id
_entity.type
_entity.pdbx_description
1 polymer ?
#
loop_
_entity_poly.entity_id
_entity_poly.type
_entity_poly.pdbx_seq_one_letter_code
_entity_poly.pdbx_strand_id
1 'polypeptide(L)'
;MQQWDKACQRFQDEFGFDAHEIITINTIREMFSELVEEYKLSLNASISLMYGLYFLGYITLIEMMKAKDEEYEIGDLTDFYAILDAADDWAGRSSDIEKLVQAAQPIVETTEQVMQKLNLSRN
;
A
#
# COMPACT_ATOMS: atom_id res chain seq x y z
N MET A 1 -5.72 -14.19 -7.89
CA MET A 1 -6.33 -14.68 -6.63
C MET A 1 -5.29 -15.23 -5.65
N GLN A 2 -4.58 -16.34 -5.89
CA GLN A 2 -3.68 -16.91 -4.87
C GLN A 2 -2.60 -15.94 -4.31
N GLN A 3 -2.02 -15.06 -5.13
CA GLN A 3 -1.00 -14.11 -4.66
C GLN A 3 -1.61 -13.01 -3.75
N TRP A 4 -2.84 -12.60 -4.03
CA TRP A 4 -3.57 -11.63 -3.20
C TRP A 4 -3.82 -12.20 -1.82
N ASP A 5 -4.42 -13.40 -1.75
CA ASP A 5 -4.75 -14.04 -0.47
C ASP A 5 -3.50 -14.28 0.38
N LYS A 6 -2.38 -14.68 -0.26
CA LYS A 6 -1.09 -14.84 0.43
C LYS A 6 -0.51 -13.51 0.92
N ALA A 7 -0.61 -12.45 0.14
CA ALA A 7 -0.14 -11.13 0.55
C ALA A 7 -0.98 -10.58 1.71
N CYS A 8 -2.31 -10.75 1.68
CA CYS A 8 -3.22 -10.43 2.78
C CYS A 8 -2.91 -11.21 4.04
N GLN A 9 -2.72 -12.53 3.93
CA GLN A 9 -2.34 -13.34 5.10
C GLN A 9 -1.00 -12.86 5.68
N ARG A 10 -0.02 -12.56 4.82
CA ARG A 10 1.28 -12.10 5.27
C ARG A 10 1.21 -10.75 5.97
N PHE A 11 0.42 -9.83 5.44
CA PHE A 11 0.15 -8.54 6.05
C PHE A 11 -0.47 -8.69 7.44
N GLN A 12 -1.49 -9.55 7.56
CA GLN A 12 -2.13 -9.84 8.84
C GLN A 12 -1.16 -10.48 9.84
N ASP A 13 -0.30 -11.40 9.39
CA ASP A 13 0.70 -12.04 10.25
C ASP A 13 1.77 -11.06 10.74
N GLU A 14 2.15 -10.07 9.91
CA GLU A 14 3.22 -9.11 10.22
C GLU A 14 2.75 -7.93 11.09
N PHE A 15 1.55 -7.42 10.85
CA PHE A 15 1.05 -6.21 11.52
C PHE A 15 -0.18 -6.42 12.39
N GLY A 16 -0.84 -7.58 12.30
CA GLY A 16 -2.10 -7.84 13.01
C GLY A 16 -3.31 -7.11 12.44
N PHE A 17 -3.16 -6.36 11.34
CA PHE A 17 -4.25 -5.68 10.65
C PHE A 17 -4.98 -6.60 9.67
N ASP A 18 -6.31 -6.49 9.57
CA ASP A 18 -7.07 -7.12 8.49
C ASP A 18 -7.17 -6.17 7.30
N ALA A 19 -6.51 -6.52 6.20
CA ALA A 19 -6.56 -5.75 4.97
C ALA A 19 -7.99 -5.55 4.44
N HIS A 20 -8.94 -6.43 4.77
CA HIS A 20 -10.33 -6.34 4.32
C HIS A 20 -11.14 -5.27 5.03
N GLU A 21 -10.61 -4.65 6.08
CA GLU A 21 -11.27 -3.54 6.79
C GLU A 21 -11.15 -2.20 6.05
N ILE A 22 -10.25 -2.11 5.06
CA ILE A 22 -10.11 -0.87 4.28
C ILE A 22 -11.27 -0.72 3.28
N ILE A 23 -11.88 0.47 3.26
CA ILE A 23 -13.11 0.73 2.48
C ILE A 23 -12.87 0.51 0.97
N THR A 24 -11.65 0.76 0.50
CA THR A 24 -11.25 0.65 -0.91
C THR A 24 -10.71 -0.74 -1.28
N ILE A 25 -10.88 -1.77 -0.44
CA ILE A 25 -10.22 -3.06 -0.63
C ILE A 25 -10.52 -3.73 -1.98
N ASN A 26 -11.75 -3.62 -2.47
CA ASN A 26 -12.12 -4.23 -3.74
C ASN A 26 -11.38 -3.60 -4.91
N THR A 27 -11.27 -2.26 -4.93
CA THR A 27 -10.51 -1.52 -5.93
C THR A 27 -9.02 -1.83 -5.83
N ILE A 28 -8.48 -1.88 -4.61
CA ILE A 28 -7.08 -2.26 -4.37
C ILE A 28 -6.80 -3.67 -4.90
N ARG A 29 -7.69 -4.63 -4.64
CA ARG A 29 -7.54 -6.02 -5.10
C ARG A 29 -7.58 -6.13 -6.62
N GLU A 30 -8.44 -5.35 -7.28
CA GLU A 30 -8.51 -5.29 -8.74
C GLU A 30 -7.21 -4.74 -9.33
N MET A 31 -6.77 -3.55 -8.89
CA MET A 31 -5.50 -2.96 -9.31
C MET A 31 -4.31 -3.88 -9.07
N PHE A 32 -4.25 -4.50 -7.88
CA PHE A 32 -3.24 -5.49 -7.56
C PHE A 32 -3.23 -6.64 -8.56
N SER A 33 -4.40 -7.20 -8.87
CA SER A 33 -4.51 -8.36 -9.75
C SER A 33 -4.06 -8.03 -11.16
N GLU A 34 -4.44 -6.85 -11.66
CA GLU A 34 -4.02 -6.33 -12.96
C GLU A 34 -2.49 -6.19 -13.04
N LEU A 35 -1.88 -5.49 -12.08
CA LEU A 35 -0.43 -5.25 -12.06
C LEU A 35 0.39 -6.53 -11.89
N VAL A 36 -0.04 -7.43 -11.00
CA VAL A 36 0.62 -8.72 -10.79
C VAL A 36 0.55 -9.58 -12.05
N GLU A 37 -0.59 -9.56 -12.76
CA GLU A 37 -0.77 -10.32 -13.98
C GLU A 37 0.00 -9.71 -15.16
N GLU A 38 -0.02 -8.39 -15.33
CA GLU A 38 0.65 -7.67 -16.42
C GLU A 38 2.17 -7.81 -16.31
N TYR A 39 2.73 -7.52 -15.14
CA TYR A 39 4.18 -7.53 -14.92
C TYR A 39 4.73 -8.91 -14.54
N LYS A 40 3.84 -9.90 -14.35
CA LYS A 40 4.20 -11.27 -13.91
C LYS A 40 5.03 -11.24 -12.63
N LEU A 41 4.54 -10.51 -11.63
CA LEU A 41 5.25 -10.29 -10.37
C LEU A 41 5.39 -11.58 -9.56
N SER A 42 6.56 -11.76 -8.94
CA SER A 42 6.78 -12.82 -7.96
C SER A 42 5.96 -12.59 -6.68
N LEU A 43 5.97 -13.59 -5.78
CA LEU A 43 5.28 -13.47 -4.51
C LEU A 43 5.85 -12.34 -3.65
N ASN A 44 7.18 -12.17 -3.60
CA ASN A 44 7.82 -11.11 -2.80
C ASN A 44 7.48 -9.72 -3.36
N ALA A 45 7.52 -9.57 -4.69
CA ALA A 45 7.06 -8.34 -5.34
C ALA A 45 5.57 -8.07 -5.09
N SER A 46 4.75 -9.12 -5.12
CA SER A 46 3.32 -9.00 -4.84
C SER A 46 3.05 -8.59 -3.40
N ILE A 47 3.76 -9.15 -2.42
CA ILE A 47 3.63 -8.73 -1.01
C ILE A 47 3.97 -7.24 -0.86
N SER A 48 5.11 -6.80 -1.43
CA SER A 48 5.51 -5.40 -1.43
C SER A 48 4.45 -4.48 -2.06
N LEU A 49 3.95 -4.85 -3.25
CA LEU A 49 2.91 -4.10 -3.95
C LEU A 49 1.63 -3.99 -3.12
N MET A 50 1.19 -5.07 -2.49
CA MET A 50 0.01 -5.07 -1.63
C MET A 50 0.17 -4.08 -0.48
N TYR A 51 1.33 -4.06 0.18
CA TYR A 51 1.58 -3.17 1.31
C TYR A 51 1.53 -1.70 0.89
N GLY A 52 2.15 -1.37 -0.25
CA GLY A 52 2.08 -0.03 -0.83
C GLY A 52 0.66 0.40 -1.19
N LEU A 53 -0.14 -0.51 -1.79
CA LEU A 53 -1.54 -0.24 -2.10
C LEU A 53 -2.41 -0.07 -0.85
N TYR A 54 -2.17 -0.87 0.20
CA TYR A 54 -2.87 -0.73 1.47
C TYR A 54 -2.58 0.64 2.10
N PHE A 55 -1.30 1.04 2.12
CA PHE A 55 -0.91 2.36 2.61
C PHE A 55 -1.58 3.49 1.82
N LEU A 56 -1.58 3.41 0.48
CA LEU A 56 -2.28 4.37 -0.38
C LEU A 56 -3.77 4.47 0.00
N GLY A 57 -4.47 3.34 0.11
CA GLY A 57 -5.87 3.32 0.49
C GLY A 57 -6.12 4.00 1.84
N TYR A 58 -5.20 3.83 2.79
CA TYR A 58 -5.33 4.37 4.13
C TYR A 58 -5.12 5.89 4.15
N ILE A 59 -4.08 6.39 3.49
CA ILE A 59 -3.84 7.84 3.41
C ILE A 59 -4.93 8.56 2.59
N THR A 60 -5.51 7.90 1.58
CA THR A 60 -6.67 8.44 0.86
C THR A 60 -7.88 8.55 1.79
N LEU A 61 -8.11 7.57 2.68
CA LEU A 61 -9.17 7.68 3.68
C LEU A 61 -8.93 8.87 4.61
N ILE A 62 -7.69 9.10 5.07
CA ILE A 62 -7.35 10.27 5.88
C ILE A 62 -7.61 11.58 5.12
N GLU A 63 -7.19 11.68 3.85
CA GLU A 63 -7.47 12.84 3.00
C GLU A 63 -8.97 13.12 2.91
N MET A 64 -9.77 12.07 2.69
CA MET A 64 -11.24 12.20 2.63
C MET A 64 -11.84 12.66 3.96
N MET A 65 -11.31 12.19 5.10
CA MET A 65 -11.77 12.62 6.42
C MET A 65 -11.43 14.09 6.68
N LYS A 66 -10.18 14.49 6.37
CA LYS A 66 -9.71 15.88 6.49
C LYS A 66 -10.45 16.85 5.55
N ALA A 67 -10.81 16.40 4.35
CA ALA A 67 -11.59 17.21 3.42
C ALA A 67 -13.05 17.42 3.86
N LYS A 68 -13.60 16.51 4.67
CA LYS A 68 -14.95 16.64 5.25
C LYS A 68 -14.97 17.46 6.52
N ASP A 69 -13.88 17.44 7.27
CA ASP A 69 -13.72 18.16 8.54
C ASP A 69 -12.30 18.75 8.61
N GLU A 70 -12.21 20.07 8.43
CA GLU A 70 -10.93 20.78 8.50
C GLU A 70 -10.29 20.71 9.89
N GLU A 71 -11.07 20.46 10.95
CA GLU A 71 -10.56 20.29 12.32
C GLU A 71 -10.08 18.86 12.60
N TYR A 72 -10.30 17.91 11.68
CA TYR A 72 -9.85 16.53 11.84
C TYR A 72 -8.34 16.45 12.13
N GLU A 73 -7.98 15.89 13.28
CA GLU A 73 -6.59 15.68 13.66
C GLU A 73 -6.10 14.34 13.10
N ILE A 74 -5.03 14.38 12.30
CA ILE A 74 -4.36 13.17 11.84
C ILE A 74 -3.58 12.60 13.01
N GLY A 75 -3.92 11.37 13.40
CA GLY A 75 -3.24 10.66 14.48
C GLY A 75 -1.80 10.26 14.13
N ASP A 76 -1.16 9.55 15.06
CA ASP A 76 0.16 8.98 14.85
C ASP A 76 0.14 7.95 13.70
N LEU A 77 1.05 8.11 12.75
CA LEU A 77 1.17 7.27 11.55
C LEU A 77 2.36 6.31 11.62
N THR A 78 3.05 6.22 12.76
CA THR A 78 4.28 5.40 12.92
C THR A 78 4.07 3.96 12.46
N ASP A 79 2.99 3.30 12.89
CA ASP A 79 2.69 1.92 12.47
C ASP A 79 2.42 1.81 10.96
N PHE A 80 1.89 2.87 10.33
CA PHE A 80 1.64 2.90 8.89
C PHE A 80 2.91 3.18 8.08
N TYR A 81 3.86 3.94 8.61
CA TYR A 81 5.18 4.07 8.00
C TYR A 81 5.97 2.77 8.08
N ALA A 82 5.80 1.97 9.15
CA ALA A 82 6.40 0.64 9.24
C ALA A 82 5.88 -0.31 8.13
N ILE A 83 4.66 -0.11 7.62
CA ILE A 83 4.14 -0.85 6.46
C ILE A 83 4.97 -0.52 5.20
N LEU A 84 5.33 0.75 4.99
CA LEU A 84 6.17 1.15 3.86
C LEU A 84 7.60 0.61 4.01
N ASP A 85 8.17 0.64 5.22
CA ASP A 85 9.48 0.04 5.47
C ASP A 85 9.49 -1.46 5.14
N ALA A 86 8.45 -2.18 5.55
CA ALA A 86 8.31 -3.60 5.21
C ALA A 86 8.08 -3.82 3.71
N ALA A 87 7.35 -2.92 3.02
CA ALA A 87 7.18 -2.97 1.58
C ALA A 87 8.54 -2.87 0.86
N ASP A 88 9.41 -1.98 1.31
CA ASP A 88 10.77 -1.82 0.78
C ASP A 88 11.64 -3.06 1.06
N ASP A 89 11.53 -3.64 2.25
CA ASP A 89 12.20 -4.89 2.61
C ASP A 89 11.77 -6.06 1.71
N TRP A 90 10.47 -6.20 1.43
CA TRP A 90 9.94 -7.21 0.51
C TRP A 90 10.37 -6.96 -0.93
N ALA A 91 10.41 -5.70 -1.37
CA ALA A 91 10.94 -5.32 -2.68
C ALA A 91 12.41 -5.71 -2.82
N GLY A 92 13.24 -5.43 -1.81
CA GLY A 92 14.66 -5.79 -1.80
C GLY A 92 14.94 -7.30 -1.82
N ARG A 93 13.98 -8.11 -1.38
CA ARG A 93 14.02 -9.59 -1.44
C ARG A 93 13.42 -10.16 -2.73
N SER A 94 12.91 -9.31 -3.61
CA SER A 94 12.30 -9.73 -4.86
C SER A 94 13.33 -10.03 -5.93
N SER A 95 13.11 -11.09 -6.71
CA SER A 95 13.93 -11.42 -7.89
C SER A 95 13.69 -10.51 -9.09
N ASP A 96 12.59 -9.75 -9.05
CA ASP A 96 12.00 -9.01 -10.17
C ASP A 96 11.70 -7.56 -9.76
N ILE A 97 12.57 -6.99 -8.91
CA ILE A 97 12.46 -5.63 -8.39
C ILE A 97 12.28 -4.57 -9.49
N GLU A 98 12.95 -4.72 -10.64
CA GLU A 98 12.82 -3.77 -11.76
C GLU A 98 11.38 -3.71 -12.30
N LYS A 99 10.69 -4.86 -12.34
CA LYS A 99 9.29 -4.93 -12.77
C LYS A 99 8.36 -4.37 -11.70
N LEU A 100 8.65 -4.66 -10.43
CA LEU A 100 7.91 -4.09 -9.31
C LEU A 100 7.98 -2.56 -9.33
N VAL A 101 9.17 -1.98 -9.52
CA VAL A 101 9.34 -0.52 -9.58
C VAL A 101 8.50 0.07 -10.71
N GLN A 102 8.52 -0.53 -11.90
CA GLN A 102 7.69 -0.06 -13.02
C GLN A 102 6.19 -0.16 -12.71
N ALA A 103 5.74 -1.28 -12.15
CA ALA A 103 4.35 -1.50 -11.78
C ALA A 103 3.87 -0.54 -10.67
N ALA A 104 4.74 -0.26 -9.69
CA ALA A 104 4.42 0.55 -8.52
C ALA A 104 4.58 2.06 -8.76
N GLN A 105 5.25 2.49 -9.83
CA GLN A 105 5.53 3.90 -10.08
C GLN A 105 4.29 4.81 -9.99
N PRO A 106 3.14 4.49 -10.63
CA PRO A 106 1.94 5.32 -10.52
C PRO A 106 1.34 5.35 -9.10
N ILE A 107 1.51 4.26 -8.34
CA ILE A 107 1.04 4.14 -6.96
C ILE A 107 1.89 5.02 -6.04
N VAL A 108 3.22 5.00 -6.22
CA VAL A 108 4.15 5.86 -5.47
C VAL A 108 3.86 7.33 -5.74
N GLU A 109 3.73 7.72 -7.01
CA GLU A 109 3.41 9.11 -7.38
C GLU A 109 2.09 9.58 -6.77
N THR A 110 1.05 8.74 -6.81
CA THR A 110 -0.24 9.06 -6.20
C THR A 110 -0.13 9.16 -4.68
N THR A 111 0.62 8.25 -4.06
CA THR A 111 0.86 8.23 -2.61
C THR A 111 1.53 9.52 -2.15
N GLU A 112 2.59 9.93 -2.83
CA GLU A 112 3.32 11.17 -2.54
C GLU A 112 2.43 12.41 -2.67
N GLN A 113 1.60 12.47 -3.72
CA GLN A 113 0.66 13.59 -3.91
C GLN A 113 -0.36 13.69 -2.76
N VAL A 114 -0.91 12.55 -2.31
CA VAL A 114 -1.86 12.53 -1.19
C VAL A 114 -1.17 12.93 0.11
N MET A 115 0.03 12.42 0.37
CA MET A 115 0.82 12.79 1.55
C MET A 115 1.15 14.29 1.57
N GLN A 116 1.54 14.87 0.42
CA GLN A 116 1.81 16.31 0.31
C GLN A 116 0.59 17.16 0.66
N LYS A 117 -0.61 16.80 0.17
CA LYS A 117 -1.86 17.50 0.53
C LYS A 117 -2.14 17.48 2.03
N LEU A 118 -1.76 16.39 2.69
CA LEU A 118 -1.92 16.20 4.12
C LEU A 118 -0.77 16.80 4.95
N ASN A 119 0.24 17.40 4.31
CA ASN A 119 1.50 17.85 4.93
C ASN A 119 2.24 16.73 5.68
N LEU A 120 2.17 15.51 5.17
CA LEU A 120 2.85 14.35 5.72
C LEU A 120 4.19 14.12 5.02
N SER A 121 5.19 13.69 5.77
CA SER A 121 6.47 13.21 5.24
C SER A 121 6.84 11.90 5.91
N ARG A 122 7.44 10.99 5.14
CA ARG A 122 8.12 9.81 5.69
C ARG A 122 9.47 10.31 6.20
N ASN A 123 9.58 10.55 7.51
CA ASN A 123 10.82 11.00 8.17
C ASN A 123 11.61 9.82 8.74
#